data_AF-A0A969EEA7-F1
#
_entry.id   AF-A0A969EEA7-F1
#
_cell.length_a   1.000
_cell.length_b   1.000
_cell.length_c   1.000
_cell.angle_alpha   90.00
_cell.angle_beta   90.00
_cell.angle_gamma   90.00
#
_symmetry.space_group_name_H-M   'P 1'
#
loop_
_entity.id
_entity.type
_entity.pdbx_description
1 polymer ?
#
loop_
_entity_poly.entity_id
_entity_poly.type
_entity_poly.pdbx_seq_one_letter_code
_entity_poly.pdbx_strand_id
1 'polypeptide(L)'
;MFSKKPSKPQNRIDSLIGAGTRIEGNVVFSGGLRIDGEVKGDVSSSTGQPSTVVVSEQARIEGEVRVTHMVVNGTIAGQVHASEFWSSSR
;
A
#
# COMPACT_ATOMS: atom_id res chain seq x y z
N MET A 1 -9.80 1.69 32.68
CA MET A 1 -8.78 2.31 31.80
C MET A 1 -8.43 1.32 30.70
N PHE A 2 -8.36 1.80 29.46
CA PHE A 2 -7.93 1.11 28.23
C PHE A 2 -8.77 -0.06 27.67
N SER A 3 -9.41 0.21 26.52
CA SER A 3 -9.59 -0.79 25.46
C SER A 3 -9.09 -0.17 24.15
N LYS A 4 -7.80 -0.38 23.81
CA LYS A 4 -7.29 -0.14 22.46
C LYS A 4 -7.99 -1.14 21.54
N LYS A 5 -9.03 -0.69 20.83
CA LYS A 5 -9.68 -1.51 19.81
C LYS A 5 -8.65 -1.83 18.73
N PRO A 6 -8.49 -3.10 18.31
CA PRO A 6 -7.65 -3.43 17.18
C PRO A 6 -8.21 -2.67 15.97
N SER A 7 -7.37 -1.83 15.36
CA SER A 7 -7.68 -1.13 14.12
C SER A 7 -7.95 -2.18 13.06
N LYS A 8 -9.24 -2.46 12.78
CA LYS A 8 -9.62 -3.32 11.67
C LYS A 8 -8.94 -2.77 10.41
N PRO A 9 -8.35 -3.62 9.56
CA PRO A 9 -7.85 -3.17 8.26
C PRO A 9 -9.00 -2.44 7.58
N GLN A 10 -8.78 -1.16 7.27
CA GLN A 10 -9.77 -0.32 6.64
C GLN A 10 -9.95 -0.87 5.22
N ASN A 11 -10.92 -1.75 5.02
CA ASN A 11 -11.25 -2.36 3.73
C ASN A 11 -11.89 -1.35 2.74
N ARG A 12 -11.88 -0.06 3.06
CA ARG A 12 -12.27 1.00 2.12
C ARG A 12 -11.03 1.43 1.37
N ILE A 13 -11.06 1.24 0.06
CA ILE A 13 -10.10 1.85 -0.85
C ILE A 13 -10.56 3.29 -1.05
N ASP A 14 -9.79 4.24 -0.55
CA ASP A 14 -10.07 5.68 -0.65
C ASP A 14 -9.40 6.29 -1.89
N SER A 15 -8.35 5.65 -2.41
CA SER A 15 -7.57 6.12 -3.55
C SER A 15 -7.20 4.99 -4.50
N LEU A 16 -7.19 5.28 -5.80
CA LEU A 16 -6.89 4.32 -6.86
C LEU A 16 -5.96 4.93 -7.91
N ILE A 17 -4.84 4.25 -8.17
CA ILE A 17 -3.97 4.50 -9.32
C ILE A 17 -4.35 3.48 -10.38
N GLY A 18 -5.01 3.93 -11.44
CA GLY A 18 -5.56 3.06 -12.46
C GLY A 18 -4.50 2.46 -13.39
N ALA A 19 -4.85 1.35 -14.04
CA ALA A 19 -4.05 0.77 -15.11
C ALA A 19 -3.76 1.81 -16.21
N GLY A 20 -2.55 1.75 -16.79
CA GLY A 20 -2.09 2.74 -17.77
C GLY A 20 -1.64 4.08 -17.17
N THR A 21 -1.73 4.25 -15.84
CA THR A 21 -1.16 5.41 -15.15
C THR A 21 0.25 5.10 -14.69
N ARG A 22 1.18 6.04 -14.92
CA ARG A 22 2.53 6.01 -14.37
C ARG A 22 2.78 7.25 -13.54
N ILE A 23 3.20 7.05 -12.29
CA ILE A 23 3.63 8.11 -11.39
C ILE A 23 5.15 8.08 -11.28
N GLU A 24 5.79 9.23 -11.47
CA GLU A 24 7.22 9.42 -11.21
C GLU A 24 7.37 10.43 -10.07
N GLY A 25 7.92 9.98 -8.94
CA GLY A 25 7.99 10.72 -7.68
C GLY A 25 7.34 9.98 -6.51
N ASN A 26 7.36 10.63 -5.35
CA ASN A 26 6.92 10.03 -4.09
C ASN A 26 5.40 10.14 -3.90
N VAL A 27 4.77 9.07 -3.44
CA VAL A 27 3.34 8.98 -3.17
C VAL A 27 3.12 8.91 -1.66
N VAL A 28 2.35 9.85 -1.12
CA VAL A 28 1.90 9.83 0.28
C VAL A 28 0.39 9.73 0.32
N PHE A 29 -0.15 8.76 1.05
CA PHE A 29 -1.60 8.52 1.13
C PHE A 29 -2.07 8.25 2.56
N SER A 30 -3.39 8.27 2.76
CA SER A 30 -4.05 7.92 4.02
C SER A 30 -5.19 6.95 3.73
N GLY A 31 -5.48 6.01 4.65
CA GLY A 31 -6.54 5.01 4.46
C GLY A 31 -6.14 3.91 3.48
N GLY A 32 -7.01 3.57 2.54
CA GLY A 32 -6.78 2.51 1.55
C GLY A 32 -6.30 3.03 0.19
N LEU A 33 -5.21 2.49 -0.33
CA LEU A 33 -4.68 2.78 -1.67
C LEU A 33 -4.64 1.51 -2.53
N ARG A 34 -5.22 1.56 -3.72
CA ARG A 34 -5.08 0.52 -4.74
C ARG A 34 -4.19 0.99 -5.87
N ILE A 35 -3.26 0.15 -6.28
CA ILE A 35 -2.33 0.42 -7.38
C ILE A 35 -2.54 -0.67 -8.43
N ASP A 36 -2.99 -0.24 -9.61
CA ASP A 36 -3.15 -1.06 -10.81
C ASP A 36 -2.17 -0.63 -11.93
N GLY A 37 -1.41 0.46 -11.71
CA GLY A 37 -0.45 1.03 -12.67
C GLY A 37 1.02 0.98 -12.20
N GLU A 38 1.83 1.91 -12.68
CA GLU A 38 3.26 2.00 -12.37
C GLU A 38 3.55 3.15 -11.39
N VAL A 39 4.39 2.90 -10.39
CA VAL A 39 4.94 3.93 -9.51
C VAL A 39 6.46 3.82 -9.50
N LYS A 40 7.13 4.92 -9.84
CA LYS A 40 8.59 5.07 -9.73
C LYS A 40 8.92 6.12 -8.67
N GLY A 41 9.19 5.65 -7.47
CA GLY A 41 9.40 6.47 -6.29
C GLY A 41 8.84 5.79 -5.04
N ASP A 42 8.98 6.47 -3.91
CA ASP A 42 8.62 5.90 -2.62
C ASP A 42 7.12 6.03 -2.35
N VAL A 43 6.51 4.96 -1.85
CA VAL A 43 5.10 4.91 -1.46
C VAL A 43 5.01 4.84 0.05
N SER A 44 4.44 5.84 0.69
CA SER A 44 4.34 5.89 2.16
C SER A 44 2.94 6.28 2.64
N SER A 45 2.54 5.75 3.79
CA SER A 45 1.33 6.20 4.44
C SER A 45 1.58 7.35 5.41
N SER A 46 0.64 8.29 5.48
CA SER A 46 0.60 9.35 6.50
C SER A 46 0.73 8.79 7.92
N THR A 47 1.55 9.45 8.73
CA THR A 47 1.89 9.00 10.08
C THR A 47 0.67 9.00 11.01
N GLY A 48 0.51 7.91 11.76
CA GLY A 48 -0.45 7.84 12.87
C GLY A 48 -1.83 7.30 12.52
N GLN A 49 -2.07 6.86 11.28
CA GLN A 49 -3.33 6.21 10.87
C GLN A 49 -3.06 4.84 10.23
N PRO A 50 -3.93 3.84 10.45
CA PRO A 50 -3.83 2.55 9.78
C PRO A 50 -4.00 2.73 8.28
N SER A 51 -3.08 2.14 7.52
CA SER A 51 -3.05 2.22 6.05
C SER A 51 -3.03 0.84 5.42
N THR A 52 -3.70 0.70 4.29
CA THR A 52 -3.72 -0.54 3.50
C THR A 52 -3.34 -0.22 2.07
N VAL A 53 -2.31 -0.88 1.54
CA VAL A 53 -2.00 -0.85 0.10
C VAL A 53 -2.35 -2.17 -0.53
N VAL A 54 -3.04 -2.11 -1.67
CA VAL A 54 -3.31 -3.25 -2.54
C VAL A 54 -2.60 -3.03 -3.86
N VAL A 55 -1.61 -3.87 -4.15
CA VAL A 55 -0.88 -3.89 -5.42
C VAL A 55 -1.47 -4.99 -6.29
N SER A 56 -2.17 -4.63 -7.35
CA SER A 56 -2.75 -5.59 -8.29
C SER A 56 -1.69 -6.29 -9.11
N GLU A 57 -2.03 -7.40 -9.74
CA GLU A 57 -1.12 -8.24 -10.53
C GLU A 57 -0.35 -7.48 -11.62
N GLN A 58 -1.02 -6.53 -12.29
CA GLN A 58 -0.44 -5.72 -13.35
C GLN A 58 0.35 -4.51 -12.84
N ALA A 59 0.34 -4.26 -11.54
CA ALA A 59 0.99 -3.09 -10.95
C ALA A 59 2.47 -3.32 -10.68
N ARG A 60 3.25 -2.24 -10.84
CA ARG A 60 4.70 -2.25 -10.63
C ARG A 60 5.15 -1.05 -9.83
N ILE A 61 5.83 -1.30 -8.72
CA ILE A 61 6.40 -0.26 -7.87
C ILE A 61 7.93 -0.39 -7.92
N GLU A 62 8.63 0.68 -8.29
CA GLU A 62 10.09 0.82 -8.21
C GLU A 62 10.39 1.86 -7.12
N GLY A 63 10.80 1.43 -5.93
CA GLY A 63 11.02 2.32 -4.79
C GLY A 63 10.68 1.68 -3.44
N GLU A 64 10.78 2.46 -2.38
CA GLU A 64 10.51 1.99 -1.03
C GLU A 64 9.02 2.09 -0.68
N VAL A 65 8.44 1.04 -0.08
CA VAL A 65 7.04 1.01 0.35
C VAL A 65 6.94 0.95 1.87
N ARG A 66 6.33 1.95 2.50
CA ARG A 66 6.13 2.05 3.97
C ARG A 66 4.64 2.15 4.32
N VAL A 67 4.05 1.05 4.79
CA VAL A 67 2.61 0.97 5.09
C VAL A 67 2.30 0.12 6.31
N THR A 68 1.07 0.21 6.83
CA THR A 68 0.67 -0.62 7.98
C THR A 68 0.34 -2.04 7.52
N HIS A 69 -0.54 -2.16 6.53
CA HIS A 69 -0.96 -3.40 5.90
C HIS A 69 -0.70 -3.34 4.40
N MET A 70 -0.31 -4.47 3.83
CA MET A 70 -0.08 -4.57 2.40
C MET A 70 -0.56 -5.90 1.84
N VAL A 71 -1.20 -5.84 0.68
CA VAL A 71 -1.60 -6.97 -0.15
C VAL A 71 -0.88 -6.83 -1.49
N VAL A 72 0.00 -7.76 -1.83
CA VAL A 72 0.79 -7.69 -3.07
C VAL A 72 0.47 -8.89 -3.95
N ASN A 73 -0.15 -8.59 -5.09
CA ASN A 73 -0.33 -9.53 -6.19
C ASN A 73 0.57 -9.18 -7.38
N GLY A 74 1.07 -7.94 -7.45
CA GLY A 74 1.96 -7.45 -8.51
C GLY A 74 3.44 -7.48 -8.14
N THR A 75 4.22 -6.58 -8.74
CA THR A 75 5.68 -6.54 -8.58
C THR A 75 6.14 -5.31 -7.81
N ILE A 76 6.97 -5.52 -6.78
CA ILE A 76 7.66 -4.44 -6.06
C ILE A 76 9.17 -4.64 -6.21
N ALA A 77 9.84 -3.69 -6.84
CA ALA A 77 11.28 -3.62 -7.00
C ALA A 77 11.83 -2.54 -6.04
N GLY A 78 12.07 -2.94 -4.79
CA GLY A 78 12.59 -2.05 -3.75
C GLY A 78 12.39 -2.63 -2.35
N GLN A 79 12.57 -1.79 -1.34
CA GLN A 79 12.41 -2.19 0.06
C GLN A 79 10.95 -2.07 0.49
N VAL A 80 10.48 -3.04 1.28
CA VAL A 80 9.12 -3.07 1.80
C VAL A 80 9.17 -3.08 3.31
N HIS A 81 8.57 -2.06 3.90
CA HIS A 81 8.34 -1.95 5.33
C HIS A 81 6.82 -1.98 5.59
N ALA A 82 6.31 -3.19 5.86
CA ALA A 82 4.95 -3.40 6.32
C ALA A 82 4.97 -3.82 7.79
N SER A 83 4.20 -3.15 8.66
CA SER A 83 4.06 -3.59 10.05
C SER A 83 3.25 -4.89 10.18
N GLU A 84 2.36 -5.15 9.22
CA GLU A 84 1.61 -6.40 9.08
C GLU A 84 1.65 -6.84 7.61
N PHE A 85 2.31 -7.98 7.35
CA PHE A 85 2.50 -8.52 6.01
C PHE A 85 1.70 -9.83 5.86
N TRP A 86 0.70 -9.84 4.99
CA TRP A 86 -0.05 -11.06 4.67
C TRP A 86 0.31 -11.54 3.25
N SER A 87 1.11 -12.60 3.17
CA SER A 87 1.34 -13.34 1.92
C SER A 87 0.47 -14.58 1.94
N SER A 88 -0.55 -14.62 1.07
CA SER A 88 -1.37 -15.82 0.89
C SER A 88 -0.66 -16.75 -0.08
N SER A 89 0.20 -17.62 0.44
CA SER A 89 0.65 -18.82 -0.26
C SER A 89 -0.27 -19.98 0.11
N ARG A 90 -1.35 -20.15 -0.65
CA ARG A 90 -1.93 -21.45 -1.03
C ARG A 90 -3.03 -21.29 -2.06
#